data_AF-A0A5A7ZJN4-F1
#
_entry.id   AF-A0A5A7ZJN4-F1
#
_cell.length_a   1.000
_cell.length_b   1.000
_cell.length_c   1.000
_cell.angle_alpha   90.00
_cell.angle_beta   90.00
_cell.angle_gamma   90.00
#
_symmetry.space_group_name_H-M   'P 1'
#
loop_
_entity.id
_entity.type
_entity.pdbx_description
1 polymer ?
#
loop_
_entity_poly.entity_id
_entity_poly.type
_entity_poly.pdbx_seq_one_letter_code
_entity_poly.pdbx_strand_id
1 'polypeptide(L)'
;MRLAILDHGHRRRAKVFLALAGLRGGTPDIVKMLLYRPGFLTRPLLALTVPVMRGPSFWSAGEREFLAMSTAQTLQCPFCIDTHAELTRIASGGAIDPDGSTSIRPELAAVRDFLATLDGSPNAPPVAGLPEPAVLEALRVALVFNIIGRLANAFGFVLREGQAENGARALHRVGYRFPGFLIAGGPDTGGGDAIGRLRHSVLDGPGSTDPALRSAAASGAPMPEPWESFTARVRDASYTIGAAEIDHLLAAGNTEDDIFEATVAAATGAAIRAFDLGCSSLAR
;
A
#
# COMPACT_ATOMS: atom_id res chain seq x y z
N MET A 1 -10.76 -1.49 -13.26
CA MET A 1 -10.83 -1.36 -11.79
C MET A 1 -12.20 -0.81 -11.42
N ARG A 2 -12.56 -0.76 -10.13
CA ARG A 2 -13.85 -0.19 -9.70
C ARG A 2 -13.99 1.31 -9.98
N LEU A 3 -12.86 2.02 -10.04
CA LEU A 3 -12.80 3.38 -10.56
C LEU A 3 -12.30 3.37 -12.00
N ALA A 4 -13.12 3.81 -12.95
CA ALA A 4 -12.76 3.88 -14.37
C ALA A 4 -11.66 4.93 -14.64
N ILE A 5 -11.54 5.95 -13.80
CA ILE A 5 -10.52 6.99 -13.86
C ILE A 5 -9.11 6.43 -13.65
N LEU A 6 -8.99 5.30 -12.94
CA LEU A 6 -7.73 4.58 -12.79
C LEU A 6 -7.33 3.80 -14.05
N ASP A 7 -8.24 3.60 -15.01
CA ASP A 7 -7.94 2.99 -16.30
C ASP A 7 -7.75 4.04 -17.41
N HIS A 8 -8.41 5.20 -17.31
CA HIS A 8 -8.53 6.16 -18.42
C HIS A 8 -8.15 7.61 -18.08
N GLY A 9 -8.09 7.98 -16.80
CA GLY A 9 -7.86 9.34 -16.31
C GLY A 9 -6.40 9.82 -16.33
N HIS A 10 -5.48 9.05 -16.92
CA HIS A 10 -4.05 9.36 -16.84
C HIS A 10 -3.62 10.57 -17.68
N ARG A 11 -2.54 11.22 -17.24
CA ARG A 11 -1.82 12.26 -18.02
C ARG A 11 -1.29 11.67 -19.33
N ARG A 12 -1.15 12.51 -20.38
CA ARG A 12 -0.73 12.07 -21.73
C ARG A 12 0.52 11.17 -21.73
N ARG A 13 1.58 11.56 -21.03
CA ARG A 13 2.82 10.76 -20.93
C ARG A 13 2.61 9.38 -20.28
N ALA A 14 1.72 9.29 -19.29
CA ALA A 14 1.37 8.03 -18.65
C ALA A 14 0.52 7.16 -19.58
N LYS A 15 -0.43 7.75 -20.33
CA LYS A 15 -1.20 7.02 -21.35
C LYS A 15 -0.31 6.35 -22.39
N VAL A 16 0.67 7.09 -22.92
CA VAL A 16 1.64 6.56 -23.89
C VAL A 16 2.45 5.40 -23.28
N PHE A 17 2.96 5.58 -22.05
CA PHE A 17 3.69 4.53 -21.36
C PHE A 17 2.85 3.27 -21.12
N LEU A 18 1.62 3.41 -20.61
CA LEU A 18 0.70 2.31 -20.34
C LEU A 18 0.32 1.56 -21.62
N ALA A 19 0.13 2.27 -22.73
CA ALA A 19 -0.14 1.66 -24.02
C ALA A 19 1.04 0.79 -24.48
N LEU A 20 2.27 1.31 -24.39
CA LEU A 20 3.49 0.57 -24.77
C LEU A 20 3.79 -0.60 -23.83
N ALA A 21 3.60 -0.42 -22.52
CA ALA A 21 3.76 -1.48 -21.53
C ALA A 21 2.71 -2.58 -21.71
N GLY A 22 1.47 -2.19 -22.07
CA GLY A 22 0.35 -3.09 -22.30
C GLY A 22 0.53 -4.07 -23.46
N LEU A 23 1.40 -3.75 -24.43
CA LEU A 23 1.74 -4.66 -25.54
C LEU A 23 2.41 -5.97 -25.06
N ARG A 24 2.86 -6.04 -23.80
CA ARG A 24 3.51 -7.20 -23.19
C ARG A 24 2.64 -7.94 -22.17
N GLY A 25 1.34 -8.11 -22.46
CA GLY A 25 0.41 -8.85 -21.58
C GLY A 25 -0.38 -7.97 -20.61
N GLY A 26 -0.66 -6.73 -21.01
CA GLY A 26 -1.42 -5.78 -20.20
C GLY A 26 -0.60 -5.13 -19.08
N THR A 27 -1.07 -3.98 -18.60
CA THR A 27 -0.41 -3.27 -17.49
C THR A 27 -1.06 -3.68 -16.17
N PRO A 28 -0.29 -4.10 -15.15
CA PRO A 28 -0.82 -4.38 -13.81
C PRO A 28 -1.57 -3.19 -13.23
N ASP A 29 -2.66 -3.47 -12.49
CA ASP A 29 -3.54 -2.43 -11.97
C ASP A 29 -2.80 -1.48 -10.99
N ILE A 30 -1.85 -1.99 -10.20
CA ILE A 30 -0.96 -1.18 -9.36
C ILE A 30 -0.18 -0.12 -10.16
N VAL A 31 0.30 -0.46 -11.36
CA VAL A 31 1.05 0.49 -12.20
C VAL A 31 0.15 1.62 -12.67
N LYS A 32 -1.10 1.31 -13.04
CA LYS A 32 -2.07 2.32 -13.44
C LYS A 32 -2.40 3.26 -12.27
N MET A 33 -2.67 2.70 -11.08
CA MET A 33 -2.92 3.48 -9.87
C MET A 33 -1.74 4.41 -9.53
N LEU A 34 -0.50 3.91 -9.57
CA LEU A 34 0.70 4.70 -9.31
C LEU A 34 0.92 5.80 -10.36
N LEU A 35 0.37 5.69 -11.57
CA LEU A 35 0.52 6.70 -12.61
C LEU A 35 -0.65 7.69 -12.68
N TYR A 36 -1.73 7.48 -11.92
CA TYR A 36 -2.91 8.34 -11.96
C TYR A 36 -2.62 9.76 -11.46
N ARG A 37 -2.29 9.90 -10.17
CA ARG A 37 -1.95 11.20 -9.54
C ARG A 37 -0.65 11.10 -8.75
N PRO A 38 0.51 11.05 -9.45
CA PRO A 38 1.75 10.67 -8.81
C PRO A 38 2.26 11.67 -7.76
N GLY A 39 1.91 12.95 -7.89
CA GLY A 39 2.25 13.97 -6.89
C GLY A 39 1.42 13.87 -5.61
N PHE A 40 0.25 13.22 -5.64
CA PHE A 40 -0.62 13.05 -4.48
C PHE A 40 -0.19 11.84 -3.63
N LEU A 41 0.08 10.70 -4.28
CA LEU A 41 0.40 9.44 -3.60
C LEU A 41 1.77 8.86 -4.00
N THR A 42 2.04 8.71 -5.28
CA THR A 42 3.11 7.83 -5.78
C THR A 42 4.51 8.28 -5.40
N ARG A 43 4.83 9.57 -5.56
CA ARG A 43 6.16 10.09 -5.22
C ARG A 43 6.49 9.86 -3.74
N PRO A 44 5.66 10.31 -2.77
CA PRO A 44 5.98 10.07 -1.38
C PRO A 44 5.92 8.58 -1.00
N LEU A 45 4.98 7.80 -1.57
CA LEU A 45 4.89 6.37 -1.32
C LEU A 45 6.17 5.64 -1.79
N LEU A 46 6.63 5.88 -3.02
CA LEU A 46 7.85 5.24 -3.53
C LEU A 46 9.13 5.72 -2.85
N ALA A 47 9.15 6.97 -2.35
CA ALA A 47 10.25 7.45 -1.51
C ALA A 47 10.38 6.66 -0.20
N LEU A 48 9.28 6.06 0.28
CA LEU A 48 9.28 5.10 1.38
C LEU A 48 9.54 3.66 0.89
N THR A 49 8.82 3.18 -0.12
CA THR A 49 8.86 1.78 -0.56
C THR A 49 10.24 1.34 -1.05
N VAL A 50 10.94 2.16 -1.84
CA VAL A 50 12.24 1.77 -2.43
C VAL A 50 13.29 1.48 -1.35
N PRO A 51 13.60 2.38 -0.40
CA PRO A 51 14.56 2.06 0.66
C PRO A 51 14.06 0.95 1.58
N VAL A 52 12.76 0.88 1.88
CA VAL A 52 12.19 -0.18 2.72
C VAL A 52 12.41 -1.56 2.10
N MET A 53 12.21 -1.72 0.79
CA MET A 53 12.29 -3.03 0.12
C MET A 53 13.67 -3.37 -0.46
N ARG A 54 14.55 -2.37 -0.65
CA ARG A 54 15.84 -2.56 -1.35
C ARG A 54 17.05 -1.96 -0.64
N GLY A 55 16.84 -1.15 0.39
CA GLY A 55 17.92 -0.62 1.22
C GLY A 55 18.56 -1.68 2.11
N PRO A 56 19.68 -1.34 2.79
CA PRO A 56 20.24 -2.15 3.87
C PRO A 56 19.18 -2.44 4.92
N SER A 57 19.13 -3.67 5.42
CA SER A 57 18.15 -4.11 6.41
C SER A 57 18.64 -5.38 7.11
N PHE A 58 18.17 -5.60 8.34
CA PHE A 58 18.27 -6.88 9.04
C PHE A 58 17.55 -8.02 8.28
N TRP A 59 16.53 -7.66 7.51
CA TRP A 59 15.71 -8.58 6.73
C TRP A 59 16.24 -8.69 5.30
N SER A 60 16.37 -9.91 4.81
CA SER A 60 16.70 -10.15 3.41
C SER A 60 15.60 -9.61 2.49
N ALA A 61 15.89 -9.51 1.18
CA ALA A 61 14.86 -9.15 0.21
C ALA A 61 13.68 -10.12 0.26
N GLY A 62 13.92 -11.44 0.31
CA GLY A 62 12.87 -12.46 0.43
C GLY A 62 12.06 -12.34 1.72
N GLU A 63 12.69 -12.03 2.85
CA GLU A 63 11.98 -11.85 4.13
C GLU A 63 11.08 -10.61 4.12
N ARG A 64 11.51 -9.53 3.48
CA ARG A 64 10.66 -8.32 3.32
C ARG A 64 9.46 -8.59 2.41
N GLU A 65 9.64 -9.35 1.34
CA GLU A 65 8.52 -9.78 0.48
C GLU A 65 7.57 -10.73 1.23
N PHE A 66 8.10 -11.60 2.10
CA PHE A 66 7.29 -12.46 2.96
C PHE A 66 6.44 -11.63 3.95
N LEU A 67 7.02 -10.62 4.58
CA LEU A 67 6.28 -9.70 5.47
C LEU A 67 5.21 -8.90 4.72
N ALA A 68 5.49 -8.50 3.47
CA ALA A 68 4.52 -7.87 2.59
C ALA A 68 3.33 -8.81 2.30
N MET A 69 3.62 -10.08 1.97
CA MET A 69 2.62 -11.11 1.77
C MET A 69 1.79 -11.37 3.03
N SER A 70 2.42 -11.53 4.19
CA SER A 70 1.71 -11.76 5.46
C SER A 70 0.82 -10.57 5.84
N THR A 71 1.27 -9.33 5.60
CA THR A 71 0.41 -8.14 5.76
C THR A 71 -0.81 -8.21 4.84
N ALA A 72 -0.61 -8.62 3.59
CA ALA A 72 -1.70 -8.78 2.63
C ALA A 72 -2.69 -9.90 3.01
N GLN A 73 -2.22 -10.96 3.67
CA GLN A 73 -3.07 -12.03 4.22
C GLN A 73 -4.02 -11.49 5.29
N THR A 74 -3.53 -10.69 6.25
CA THR A 74 -4.37 -10.03 7.26
C THR A 74 -5.46 -9.15 6.62
N LEU A 75 -5.12 -8.48 5.53
CA LEU A 75 -6.03 -7.61 4.79
C LEU A 75 -6.91 -8.34 3.78
N GLN A 76 -6.75 -9.67 3.63
CA GLN A 76 -7.45 -10.49 2.63
C GLN A 76 -7.32 -9.92 1.22
N CYS A 77 -6.10 -9.53 0.83
CA CYS A 77 -5.83 -8.90 -0.46
C CYS A 77 -5.25 -9.90 -1.48
N PRO A 78 -6.06 -10.54 -2.34
CA PRO A 78 -5.58 -11.61 -3.23
C PRO A 78 -4.50 -11.14 -4.19
N PHE A 79 -4.66 -9.94 -4.78
CA PHE A 79 -3.66 -9.35 -5.68
C PHE A 79 -2.27 -9.27 -5.02
N CYS A 80 -2.22 -8.79 -3.78
CA CYS A 80 -0.97 -8.64 -3.04
C CYS A 80 -0.45 -9.99 -2.54
N ILE A 81 -1.31 -10.88 -2.05
CA ILE A 81 -0.92 -12.23 -1.60
C ILE A 81 -0.19 -12.96 -2.73
N ASP A 82 -0.81 -13.07 -3.90
CA ASP A 82 -0.24 -13.82 -5.03
C ASP A 82 1.05 -13.18 -5.56
N THR A 83 1.06 -11.84 -5.69
CA THR A 83 2.24 -11.11 -6.18
C THR A 83 3.42 -11.25 -5.22
N HIS A 84 3.19 -11.12 -3.91
CA HIS A 84 4.27 -11.18 -2.92
C HIS A 84 4.69 -12.60 -2.57
N ALA A 85 3.82 -13.60 -2.71
CA ALA A 85 4.22 -15.01 -2.67
C ALA A 85 5.26 -15.30 -3.76
N GLU A 86 5.01 -14.86 -4.99
CA GLU A 86 5.95 -15.05 -6.10
C GLU A 86 7.25 -14.26 -5.91
N LEU A 87 7.16 -13.01 -5.45
CA LEU A 87 8.35 -12.21 -5.12
C LEU A 87 9.17 -12.83 -3.99
N THR A 88 8.53 -13.46 -3.00
CA THR A 88 9.20 -14.17 -1.91
C THR A 88 10.01 -15.34 -2.47
N ARG A 89 9.44 -16.16 -3.35
CA ARG A 89 10.16 -17.27 -4.02
C ARG A 89 11.37 -16.76 -4.80
N ILE A 90 11.17 -15.74 -5.63
CA ILE A 90 12.24 -15.17 -6.47
C ILE A 90 13.35 -14.54 -5.61
N ALA A 91 12.99 -13.69 -4.64
CA ALA A 91 13.95 -12.90 -3.87
C ALA A 91 14.69 -13.71 -2.80
N SER A 92 14.13 -14.84 -2.35
CA SER A 92 14.80 -15.78 -1.46
C SER A 92 15.61 -16.86 -2.21
N GLY A 93 15.53 -16.91 -3.55
CA GLY A 93 16.10 -18.02 -4.31
C GLY A 93 15.47 -19.38 -3.98
N GLY A 94 14.20 -19.37 -3.56
CA GLY A 94 13.46 -20.56 -3.11
C GLY A 94 13.70 -20.95 -1.64
N ALA A 95 14.48 -20.20 -0.87
CA ALA A 95 14.74 -20.50 0.53
C ALA A 95 13.54 -20.24 1.46
N ILE A 96 12.57 -19.42 1.02
CA ILE A 96 11.31 -19.20 1.73
C ILE A 96 10.18 -19.73 0.87
N ASP A 97 9.51 -20.77 1.36
CA ASP A 97 8.24 -21.25 0.83
C ASP A 97 7.09 -20.35 1.34
N PRO A 98 6.42 -19.55 0.49
CA PRO A 98 5.31 -18.70 0.91
C PRO A 98 4.08 -19.50 1.35
N ASP A 99 3.94 -20.75 0.93
CA ASP A 99 2.80 -21.61 1.23
C ASP A 99 3.08 -22.51 2.45
N GLY A 100 4.33 -22.59 2.91
CA GLY A 100 4.81 -23.44 4.00
C GLY A 100 5.00 -22.72 5.32
N SER A 101 4.67 -23.36 6.44
CA SER A 101 4.78 -22.77 7.79
C SER A 101 6.18 -22.91 8.43
N THR A 102 7.07 -23.72 7.85
CA THR A 102 8.36 -24.13 8.46
C THR A 102 9.60 -23.52 7.81
N SER A 103 9.44 -22.73 6.74
CA SER A 103 10.56 -22.23 5.93
C SER A 103 11.19 -20.92 6.44
N ILE A 104 10.76 -20.39 7.58
CA ILE A 104 11.20 -19.09 8.10
C ILE A 104 11.89 -19.23 9.45
N ARG A 105 12.89 -18.38 9.70
CA ARG A 105 13.58 -18.34 11.00
C ARG A 105 12.68 -17.78 12.10
N PRO A 106 12.92 -18.14 13.38
CA PRO A 106 12.09 -17.71 14.51
C PRO A 106 11.92 -16.19 14.63
N GLU A 107 12.96 -15.43 14.30
CA GLU A 107 12.95 -13.96 14.26
C GLU A 107 11.88 -13.42 13.32
N LEU A 108 11.77 -14.00 12.11
CA LEU A 108 10.81 -13.59 11.10
C LEU A 108 9.38 -13.98 11.50
N ALA A 109 9.22 -15.15 12.11
CA ALA A 109 7.94 -15.60 12.64
C ALA A 109 7.45 -14.65 13.76
N ALA A 110 8.31 -14.32 14.71
CA ALA A 110 7.99 -13.45 15.84
C ALA A 110 7.56 -12.05 15.38
N VAL A 111 8.29 -11.44 14.43
CA VAL A 111 7.91 -10.11 13.93
C VAL A 111 6.64 -10.16 13.08
N ARG A 112 6.43 -11.21 12.27
CA ARG A 112 5.18 -11.41 11.51
C ARG A 112 3.98 -11.46 12.46
N ASP A 113 4.07 -12.27 13.51
CA ASP A 113 2.98 -12.46 14.46
C ASP A 113 2.66 -11.17 15.22
N PHE A 114 3.69 -10.41 15.60
CA PHE A 114 3.52 -9.07 16.15
C PHE A 114 2.81 -8.12 15.19
N LEU A 115 3.23 -8.04 13.93
CA LEU A 115 2.59 -7.18 12.94
C LEU A 115 1.10 -7.52 12.75
N ALA A 116 0.73 -8.80 12.81
CA ALA A 116 -0.65 -9.24 12.71
C ALA A 116 -1.54 -8.75 13.88
N THR A 117 -0.96 -8.40 15.03
CA THR A 117 -1.72 -7.84 16.17
C THR A 117 -2.06 -6.35 16.04
N LEU A 118 -1.38 -5.62 15.14
CA LEU A 118 -1.49 -4.17 15.03
C LEU A 118 -2.77 -3.70 14.29
N ASP A 119 -3.45 -4.60 13.57
CA ASP A 119 -4.70 -4.30 12.85
C ASP A 119 -5.96 -4.41 13.74
N GLY A 120 -5.84 -4.43 15.08
CA GLY A 120 -7.02 -4.48 15.95
C GLY A 120 -6.81 -4.49 17.47
N SER A 121 -5.56 -4.53 17.98
CA SER A 121 -5.30 -4.54 19.42
C SER A 121 -4.35 -3.41 19.85
N PRO A 122 -4.76 -2.50 20.77
CA PRO A 122 -3.91 -1.42 21.27
C PRO A 122 -2.76 -1.91 22.18
N ASN A 123 -2.73 -3.21 22.50
CA ASN A 123 -1.75 -3.83 23.39
C ASN A 123 -1.00 -4.96 22.68
N ALA A 124 -0.39 -4.66 21.54
CA ALA A 124 0.58 -5.56 20.92
C ALA A 124 1.77 -5.75 21.89
N PRO A 125 2.07 -6.99 22.32
CA PRO A 125 3.23 -7.24 23.17
C PRO A 125 4.53 -6.94 22.41
N PRO A 126 5.60 -6.49 23.08
CA PRO A 126 6.87 -6.22 22.42
C PRO A 126 7.46 -7.51 21.84
N VAL A 127 8.17 -7.40 20.71
CA VAL A 127 8.86 -8.54 20.10
C VAL A 127 10.15 -8.83 20.87
N ALA A 128 10.13 -9.86 21.71
CA ALA A 128 11.31 -10.27 22.47
C ALA A 128 12.41 -10.81 21.55
N GLY A 129 13.67 -10.49 21.87
CA GLY A 129 14.84 -11.07 21.21
C GLY A 129 15.24 -10.48 19.86
N LEU A 130 14.58 -9.40 19.40
CA LEU A 130 14.96 -8.67 18.18
C LEU A 130 15.58 -7.31 18.50
N PRO A 131 16.60 -6.88 17.73
CA PRO A 131 17.05 -5.50 17.76
C PRO A 131 15.92 -4.55 17.37
N GLU A 132 15.78 -3.43 18.08
CA GLU A 132 14.77 -2.41 17.79
C GLU A 132 14.78 -1.95 16.31
N PRO A 133 15.95 -1.72 15.66
CA PRO A 133 15.98 -1.38 14.23
C PRO A 133 15.33 -2.43 13.33
N ALA A 134 15.45 -3.72 13.66
CA ALA A 134 14.85 -4.80 12.88
C ALA A 134 13.31 -4.76 12.96
N VAL A 135 12.75 -4.51 14.16
CA VAL A 135 11.29 -4.36 14.32
C VAL A 135 10.80 -3.11 13.58
N LEU A 136 11.53 -2.00 13.67
CA LEU A 136 11.19 -0.76 12.97
C LEU A 136 11.23 -0.90 11.44
N GLU A 137 12.19 -1.66 10.90
CA GLU A 137 12.24 -1.99 9.47
C GLU A 137 11.03 -2.83 9.04
N ALA A 138 10.63 -3.83 9.84
CA ALA A 138 9.44 -4.65 9.56
C ALA A 138 8.14 -3.82 9.64
N LEU A 139 8.03 -2.91 10.61
CA LEU A 139 6.92 -1.96 10.72
C LEU A 139 6.79 -1.08 9.47
N ARG A 140 7.92 -0.65 8.88
CA ARG A 140 7.89 0.12 7.62
C ARG A 140 7.46 -0.70 6.41
N VAL A 141 7.82 -2.00 6.36
CA VAL A 141 7.28 -2.92 5.35
C VAL A 141 5.76 -3.02 5.51
N ALA A 142 5.29 -3.30 6.72
CA ALA A 142 3.86 -3.38 7.02
C ALA A 142 3.13 -2.08 6.68
N LEU A 143 3.68 -0.90 7.01
CA LEU A 143 3.11 0.40 6.65
C LEU A 143 2.83 0.52 5.15
N VAL A 144 3.81 0.19 4.30
CA VAL A 144 3.67 0.28 2.84
C VAL A 144 2.56 -0.66 2.34
N PHE A 145 2.57 -1.92 2.79
CA PHE A 145 1.63 -2.91 2.28
C PHE A 145 0.24 -2.84 2.94
N ASN A 146 0.13 -2.19 4.10
CA ASN A 146 -1.15 -1.79 4.67
C ASN A 146 -1.86 -0.76 3.78
N ILE A 147 -1.11 0.20 3.21
CA ILE A 147 -1.66 1.15 2.24
C ILE A 147 -2.02 0.43 0.96
N ILE A 148 -1.05 -0.27 0.34
CA ILE A 148 -1.25 -0.91 -0.96
C ILE A 148 -2.37 -1.96 -0.92
N GLY A 149 -2.42 -2.80 0.13
CA GLY A 149 -3.44 -3.84 0.28
C GLY A 149 -4.86 -3.26 0.37
N ARG A 150 -5.06 -2.21 1.18
CA ARG A 150 -6.37 -1.53 1.27
C ARG A 150 -6.78 -0.88 -0.05
N LEU A 151 -5.83 -0.26 -0.77
CA LEU A 151 -6.09 0.33 -2.09
C LEU A 151 -6.41 -0.73 -3.14
N ALA A 152 -5.66 -1.82 -3.19
CA ALA A 152 -5.89 -2.92 -4.11
C ALA A 152 -7.27 -3.55 -3.86
N ASN A 153 -7.64 -3.75 -2.60
CA ASN A 153 -8.96 -4.23 -2.22
C ASN A 153 -10.06 -3.26 -2.58
N ALA A 154 -9.94 -1.97 -2.26
CA ALA A 154 -10.99 -0.98 -2.53
C ALA A 154 -11.19 -0.75 -4.03
N PHE A 155 -10.10 -0.63 -4.80
CA PHE A 155 -10.15 -0.39 -6.24
C PHE A 155 -10.36 -1.66 -7.07
N GLY A 156 -10.31 -2.84 -6.45
CA GLY A 156 -10.60 -4.12 -7.09
C GLY A 156 -9.54 -4.48 -8.11
N PHE A 157 -8.29 -4.51 -7.66
CA PHE A 157 -7.18 -4.94 -8.49
C PHE A 157 -7.34 -6.41 -8.85
N VAL A 158 -7.07 -6.72 -10.12
CA VAL A 158 -7.10 -8.09 -10.62
C VAL A 158 -5.73 -8.45 -11.17
N LEU A 159 -5.22 -9.58 -10.71
CA LEU A 159 -4.03 -10.19 -11.27
C LEU A 159 -4.45 -11.05 -12.46
N ARG A 160 -4.07 -10.62 -13.68
CA ARG A 160 -4.38 -11.38 -14.90
C ARG A 160 -3.33 -12.47 -15.13
N GLU A 161 -3.66 -13.46 -15.94
CA GLU A 161 -2.78 -14.61 -16.22
C GLU A 161 -1.37 -14.15 -16.63
N GLY A 162 -0.34 -14.76 -16.05
CA GLY A 162 1.07 -14.44 -16.28
C GLY A 162 1.55 -13.11 -15.68
N GLN A 163 0.67 -12.26 -15.13
CA GLN A 163 1.09 -10.99 -14.51
C GLN A 163 1.79 -11.19 -13.17
N ALA A 164 1.48 -12.26 -12.43
CA ALA A 164 2.17 -12.60 -11.18
C ALA A 164 3.67 -12.78 -11.44
N GLU A 165 4.03 -13.74 -12.29
CA GLU A 165 5.43 -14.05 -12.61
C GLU A 165 6.14 -12.89 -13.33
N ASN A 166 5.53 -12.34 -14.39
CA ASN A 166 6.17 -11.30 -15.18
C ASN A 166 6.29 -9.98 -14.39
N GLY A 167 5.26 -9.65 -13.60
CA GLY A 167 5.25 -8.52 -12.70
C GLY A 167 6.28 -8.67 -11.58
N ALA A 168 6.34 -9.84 -10.93
CA ALA A 168 7.31 -10.13 -9.89
C ALA A 168 8.75 -10.07 -10.41
N ARG A 169 9.05 -10.67 -11.58
CA ARG A 169 10.38 -10.58 -12.22
C ARG A 169 10.74 -9.13 -12.57
N ALA A 170 9.79 -8.37 -13.13
CA ALA A 170 10.01 -6.97 -13.47
C ALA A 170 10.28 -6.14 -12.21
N LEU A 171 9.44 -6.28 -11.18
CA LEU A 171 9.56 -5.57 -9.91
C LEU A 171 10.86 -5.94 -9.19
N HIS A 172 11.24 -7.21 -9.23
CA HIS A 172 12.51 -7.68 -8.69
C HIS A 172 13.71 -7.03 -9.39
N ARG A 173 13.65 -6.88 -10.71
CA ARG A 173 14.69 -6.26 -11.53
C ARG A 173 14.79 -4.75 -11.33
N VAL A 174 13.66 -4.04 -11.30
CA VAL A 174 13.63 -2.56 -11.22
C VAL A 174 13.66 -2.05 -9.77
N GLY A 175 13.43 -2.93 -8.80
CA GLY A 175 13.51 -2.61 -7.37
C GLY A 175 12.55 -1.50 -6.95
N TYR A 176 11.28 -1.61 -7.36
CA TYR A 176 10.22 -0.63 -7.05
C TYR A 176 10.44 0.79 -7.61
N ARG A 177 11.41 0.97 -8.52
CA ARG A 177 11.67 2.28 -9.13
C ARG A 177 10.79 2.53 -10.36
N PHE A 178 10.36 3.78 -10.50
CA PHE A 178 9.65 4.27 -11.68
C PHE A 178 10.50 5.34 -12.41
N PRO A 179 10.39 5.45 -13.75
CA PRO A 179 10.99 6.55 -14.48
C PRO A 179 10.54 7.91 -13.94
N GLY A 180 11.48 8.76 -13.53
CA GLY A 180 11.20 10.03 -12.85
C GLY A 180 10.25 10.95 -13.61
N PHE A 181 10.36 10.98 -14.96
CA PHE A 181 9.48 11.79 -15.80
C PHE A 181 8.00 11.34 -15.74
N LEU A 182 7.71 10.06 -15.44
CA LEU A 182 6.34 9.57 -15.32
C LEU A 182 5.71 10.05 -14.00
N ILE A 183 6.49 9.98 -12.93
CA ILE A 183 6.05 10.33 -11.58
C ILE A 183 6.23 11.81 -11.23
N ALA A 184 6.81 12.63 -12.11
CA ALA A 184 7.04 14.05 -11.86
C ALA A 184 5.75 14.85 -11.58
N GLY A 185 5.82 15.84 -10.69
CA GLY A 185 4.71 16.75 -10.36
C GLY A 185 4.29 16.68 -8.89
N GLY A 186 3.57 17.70 -8.44
CA GLY A 186 3.36 17.99 -7.02
C GLY A 186 4.51 18.82 -6.42
N PRO A 187 4.24 19.62 -5.38
CA PRO A 187 5.25 20.43 -4.71
C PRO A 187 6.39 19.54 -4.16
N ASP A 188 7.61 20.05 -4.17
CA ASP A 188 8.72 19.42 -3.45
C ASP A 188 8.48 19.65 -1.96
N THR A 189 8.04 18.61 -1.26
CA THR A 189 7.79 18.68 0.18
C THR A 189 9.14 18.56 0.91
N GLY A 190 9.98 19.58 0.76
CA GLY A 190 11.24 19.70 1.46
C GLY A 190 11.03 19.69 2.98
N GLY A 191 11.87 18.91 3.68
CA GLY A 191 11.87 18.78 5.16
C GLY A 191 11.01 17.62 5.70
N GLY A 192 11.50 16.92 6.75
CA GLY A 192 10.81 15.82 7.44
C GLY A 192 11.24 14.40 7.02
N ASP A 193 10.78 13.37 7.74
CA ASP A 193 11.00 11.97 7.34
C ASP A 193 10.04 11.54 6.20
N ALA A 194 10.25 10.34 5.64
CA ALA A 194 9.46 9.87 4.50
C ALA A 194 7.97 9.64 4.82
N ILE A 195 7.65 9.28 6.06
CA ILE A 195 6.27 9.02 6.52
C ILE A 195 5.55 10.37 6.67
N GLY A 196 6.21 11.36 7.27
CA GLY A 196 5.71 12.74 7.36
C GLY A 196 5.40 13.34 5.99
N ARG A 197 6.28 13.14 5.00
CA ARG A 197 6.02 13.59 3.62
C ARG A 197 4.82 12.91 2.98
N LEU A 198 4.64 11.60 3.21
CA LEU A 198 3.47 10.86 2.72
C LEU A 198 2.18 11.37 3.37
N ARG A 199 2.17 11.51 4.69
CA ARG A 199 1.05 12.08 5.43
C ARG A 199 0.69 13.46 4.91
N HIS A 200 1.66 14.36 4.80
CA HIS A 200 1.42 15.72 4.35
C HIS A 200 0.86 15.76 2.92
N SER A 201 1.47 15.02 2.00
CA SER A 201 1.01 14.96 0.61
C SER A 201 -0.44 14.46 0.49
N VAL A 202 -0.79 13.43 1.26
CA VAL A 202 -2.11 12.79 1.20
C VAL A 202 -3.16 13.57 1.96
N LEU A 203 -2.85 14.22 3.08
CA LEU A 203 -3.86 14.86 3.94
C LEU A 203 -3.97 16.38 3.73
N ASP A 204 -2.84 17.06 3.55
CA ASP A 204 -2.78 18.52 3.49
C ASP A 204 -2.49 19.05 2.08
N GLY A 205 -1.79 18.24 1.27
CA GLY A 205 -1.32 18.62 -0.06
C GLY A 205 -2.46 18.87 -1.06
N PRO A 206 -2.18 19.46 -2.24
CA PRO A 206 -3.21 19.80 -3.23
C PRO A 206 -4.05 18.57 -3.66
N GLY A 207 -5.37 18.72 -3.61
CA GLY A 207 -6.35 17.68 -3.92
C GLY A 207 -7.63 18.25 -4.55
N SER A 208 -8.51 17.36 -5.02
CA SER A 208 -9.89 17.66 -5.41
C SER A 208 -10.78 17.77 -4.17
N THR A 209 -10.47 17.00 -3.13
CA THR A 209 -11.18 16.98 -1.86
C THR A 209 -10.60 17.98 -0.86
N ASP A 210 -11.47 18.46 0.04
CA ASP A 210 -11.05 19.29 1.17
C ASP A 210 -10.07 18.53 2.09
N PRO A 211 -8.94 19.13 2.51
CA PRO A 211 -8.06 18.55 3.54
C PRO A 211 -8.78 18.07 4.81
N ALA A 212 -9.89 18.71 5.20
CA ALA A 212 -10.70 18.29 6.35
C ALA A 212 -11.37 16.93 6.10
N LEU A 213 -11.89 16.69 4.89
CA LEU A 213 -12.46 15.39 4.50
C LEU A 213 -11.38 14.30 4.55
N ARG A 214 -10.21 14.57 3.98
CA ARG A 214 -9.09 13.60 3.99
C ARG A 214 -8.59 13.33 5.41
N SER A 215 -8.50 14.36 6.24
CA SER A 215 -8.11 14.21 7.65
C SER A 215 -9.12 13.39 8.45
N ALA A 216 -10.41 13.60 8.23
CA ALA A 216 -11.47 12.83 8.87
C ALA A 216 -11.51 11.37 8.36
N ALA A 217 -11.40 11.15 7.05
CA ALA A 217 -11.25 9.83 6.44
C ALA A 217 -10.03 9.08 6.97
N ALA A 218 -8.91 9.78 7.15
CA ALA A 218 -7.69 9.20 7.69
C ALA A 218 -7.85 8.84 9.16
N SER A 219 -8.34 9.76 10.01
CA SER A 219 -8.42 9.58 11.47
C SER A 219 -9.58 8.72 11.95
N GLY A 220 -10.65 8.61 11.16
CA GLY A 220 -11.92 8.04 11.60
C GLY A 220 -12.80 9.03 12.38
N ALA A 221 -12.55 10.33 12.25
CA ALA A 221 -13.45 11.35 12.80
C ALA A 221 -14.84 11.27 12.13
N PRO A 222 -15.92 11.66 12.83
CA PRO A 222 -17.28 11.63 12.27
C PRO A 222 -17.38 12.42 10.97
N MET A 223 -18.13 11.89 10.01
CA MET A 223 -18.35 12.50 8.70
C MET A 223 -19.82 12.31 8.26
N PRO A 224 -20.32 13.12 7.32
CA PRO A 224 -21.60 12.85 6.69
C PRO A 224 -21.56 11.55 5.89
N GLU A 225 -22.68 10.82 5.87
CA GLU A 225 -22.84 9.74 4.89
C GLU A 225 -22.88 10.30 3.46
N PRO A 226 -22.36 9.57 2.46
CA PRO A 226 -21.84 8.18 2.52
C PRO A 226 -20.36 8.03 2.96
N TRP A 227 -19.68 9.11 3.35
CA TRP A 227 -18.22 9.10 3.59
C TRP A 227 -17.82 8.35 4.87
N GLU A 228 -18.63 8.45 5.92
CA GLU A 228 -18.37 7.77 7.18
C GLU A 228 -18.32 6.24 6.99
N SER A 229 -19.41 5.66 6.46
CA SER A 229 -19.49 4.22 6.21
C SER A 229 -18.43 3.74 5.23
N PHE A 230 -18.20 4.47 4.14
CA PHE A 230 -17.24 4.07 3.12
C PHE A 230 -15.80 4.04 3.66
N THR A 231 -15.36 5.13 4.29
CA THR A 231 -13.97 5.23 4.76
C THR A 231 -13.70 4.34 5.95
N ALA A 232 -14.70 4.06 6.81
CA ALA A 232 -14.61 3.01 7.82
C ALA A 232 -14.34 1.65 7.18
N ARG A 233 -15.08 1.30 6.14
CA ARG A 233 -14.83 0.07 5.38
C ARG A 233 -13.44 0.04 4.76
N VAL A 234 -12.93 1.15 4.21
CA VAL A 234 -11.55 1.20 3.69
C VAL A 234 -10.52 0.90 4.79
N ARG A 235 -10.71 1.46 5.99
CA ARG A 235 -9.79 1.28 7.12
C ARG A 235 -9.82 -0.14 7.68
N ASP A 236 -11.02 -0.68 7.86
CA ASP A 236 -11.24 -1.82 8.76
C ASP A 236 -11.61 -3.11 8.01
N ALA A 237 -12.16 -3.00 6.80
CA ALA A 237 -12.69 -4.14 6.05
C ALA A 237 -12.63 -3.93 4.53
N SER A 238 -11.50 -3.44 4.01
CA SER A 238 -11.37 -3.02 2.59
C SER A 238 -11.75 -4.12 1.59
N TYR A 239 -11.56 -5.40 1.95
CA TYR A 239 -11.93 -6.58 1.15
C TYR A 239 -13.44 -6.72 0.92
N THR A 240 -14.28 -6.02 1.70
CA THR A 240 -15.74 -6.01 1.56
C THR A 240 -16.26 -4.96 0.57
N ILE A 241 -15.39 -4.06 0.09
CA ILE A 241 -15.81 -2.99 -0.83
C ILE A 241 -16.08 -3.60 -2.20
N GLY A 242 -17.32 -3.47 -2.67
CA GLY A 242 -17.78 -3.89 -3.99
C GLY A 242 -18.03 -2.71 -4.93
N ALA A 243 -18.63 -3.00 -6.08
CA ALA A 243 -19.09 -1.97 -7.02
C ALA A 243 -20.24 -1.14 -6.41
N ALA A 244 -21.12 -1.77 -5.61
CA ALA A 244 -22.27 -1.11 -5.00
C ALA A 244 -21.87 0.06 -4.08
N GLU A 245 -20.81 -0.08 -3.29
CA GLU A 245 -20.32 1.03 -2.45
C GLU A 245 -19.80 2.21 -3.30
N ILE A 246 -19.15 1.93 -4.43
CA ILE A 246 -18.66 2.97 -5.35
C ILE A 246 -19.83 3.65 -6.05
N ASP A 247 -20.79 2.88 -6.55
CA ASP A 247 -21.99 3.40 -7.20
C ASP A 247 -22.82 4.28 -6.25
N HIS A 248 -22.87 3.92 -4.96
CA HIS A 248 -23.54 4.72 -3.93
C HIS A 248 -22.88 6.09 -3.73
N LEU A 249 -21.54 6.15 -3.72
CA LEU A 249 -20.79 7.41 -3.64
C LEU A 249 -21.01 8.29 -4.87
N LEU A 250 -21.00 7.70 -6.07
CA LEU A 250 -21.25 8.40 -7.32
C LEU A 250 -22.69 8.94 -7.38
N ALA A 251 -23.68 8.14 -6.96
CA ALA A 251 -25.07 8.55 -6.89
C ALA A 251 -25.32 9.70 -5.89
N ALA A 252 -24.48 9.82 -4.87
CA ALA A 252 -24.47 10.95 -3.94
C ALA A 252 -23.79 12.22 -4.49
N GLY A 253 -23.35 12.21 -5.75
CA GLY A 253 -22.78 13.37 -6.45
C GLY A 253 -21.26 13.53 -6.29
N ASN A 254 -20.58 12.56 -5.68
CA ASN A 254 -19.12 12.58 -5.57
C ASN A 254 -18.47 12.17 -6.90
N THR A 255 -17.28 12.71 -7.18
CA THR A 255 -16.50 12.32 -8.36
C THR A 255 -15.60 11.12 -8.06
N GLU A 256 -15.13 10.42 -9.11
CA GLU A 256 -14.12 9.36 -8.92
C GLU A 256 -12.80 9.89 -8.36
N ASP A 257 -12.45 11.17 -8.60
CA ASP A 257 -11.31 11.82 -7.95
C ASP A 257 -11.53 11.93 -6.43
N ASP A 258 -12.74 12.30 -6.01
CA ASP A 258 -13.06 12.41 -4.59
C ASP A 258 -12.96 11.04 -3.90
N ILE A 259 -13.52 10.01 -4.54
CA ILE A 259 -13.47 8.63 -4.04
C ILE A 259 -12.03 8.15 -3.98
N PHE A 260 -11.22 8.41 -5.00
CA PHE A 260 -9.80 8.07 -5.00
C PHE A 260 -9.06 8.71 -3.83
N GLU A 261 -9.19 10.03 -3.64
CA GLU A 261 -8.47 10.76 -2.60
C GLU A 261 -8.90 10.35 -1.18
N ALA A 262 -10.20 10.19 -0.95
CA ALA A 262 -10.74 9.73 0.33
C ALA A 262 -10.28 8.29 0.66
N THR A 263 -10.25 7.39 -0.33
CA THR A 263 -9.76 6.02 -0.17
C THR A 263 -8.27 6.01 0.20
N VAL A 264 -7.46 6.83 -0.48
CA VAL A 264 -6.03 6.98 -0.19
C VAL A 264 -5.78 7.56 1.19
N ALA A 265 -6.56 8.58 1.60
CA ALA A 265 -6.46 9.16 2.93
C ALA A 265 -6.82 8.15 4.03
N ALA A 266 -7.93 7.42 3.87
CA ALA A 266 -8.35 6.38 4.80
C ALA A 266 -7.32 5.25 4.94
N ALA A 267 -6.81 4.73 3.82
CA ALA A 267 -5.78 3.69 3.81
C ALA A 267 -4.47 4.17 4.45
N THR A 268 -4.03 5.40 4.15
CA THR A 268 -2.82 6.01 4.72
C THR A 268 -2.97 6.22 6.22
N GLY A 269 -4.11 6.73 6.67
CA GLY A 269 -4.38 6.95 8.10
C GLY A 269 -4.40 5.65 8.90
N ALA A 270 -5.03 4.59 8.39
CA ALA A 270 -5.02 3.27 9.02
C ALA A 270 -3.59 2.71 9.15
N ALA A 271 -2.82 2.78 8.07
CA ALA A 271 -1.46 2.25 8.06
C ALA A 271 -0.52 3.03 9.00
N ILE A 272 -0.61 4.36 9.05
CA ILE A 272 0.18 5.19 9.97
C ILE A 272 -0.20 4.90 11.43
N ARG A 273 -1.50 4.75 11.74
CA ARG A 273 -1.91 4.37 13.11
C ARG A 273 -1.32 3.04 13.56
N ALA A 274 -1.34 2.02 12.69
CA ALA A 274 -0.75 0.72 12.99
C ALA A 274 0.78 0.83 13.20
N PHE A 275 1.45 1.64 12.37
CA PHE A 275 2.88 1.93 12.52
C PHE A 275 3.21 2.63 13.84
N ASP A 276 2.46 3.68 14.21
CA ASP A 276 2.66 4.44 15.44
C ASP A 276 2.41 3.58 16.69
N LEU A 277 1.41 2.71 16.64
CA LEU A 277 1.12 1.74 17.69
C LEU A 277 2.28 0.76 17.88
N GLY A 278 2.82 0.24 16.78
CA GLY A 278 4.00 -0.62 16.79
C GLY A 278 5.22 0.09 17.39
N CYS A 279 5.51 1.31 16.96
CA CYS A 279 6.59 2.14 17.52
C CYS A 279 6.40 2.38 19.02
N SER A 280 5.17 2.64 19.47
CA SER A 280 4.87 2.86 20.89
C SER A 280 5.07 1.61 21.75
N SER A 281 4.95 0.41 21.17
CA SER A 281 5.28 -0.84 21.88
C SER A 281 6.79 -1.06 22.07
N LEU A 282 7.63 -0.45 21.23
CA LEU A 282 9.10 -0.52 21.36
C LEU A 282 9.64 0.41 22.46
N ALA A 283 8.92 1.49 22.77
CA ALA A 283 9.30 2.44 23.80
C ALA A 283 8.94 1.99 25.23
N ARG A 284 8.34 0.80 25.39
CA ARG A 284 7.90 0.21 26.66
C ARG A 284 8.86 -0.90 27.10
#